data_AF-A0A1B6DAY6-F1
#
_entry.id   AF-A0A1B6DAY6-F1
#
_cell.length_a   1.000
_cell.length_b   1.000
_cell.length_c   1.000
_cell.angle_alpha   90.00
_cell.angle_beta   90.00
_cell.angle_gamma   90.00
#
_symmetry.space_group_name_H-M   'P 1'
#
loop_
_entity.id
_entity.type
_entity.pdbx_description
1 polymer ?
#
loop_
_entity_poly.entity_id
_entity_poly.type
_entity_poly.pdbx_seq_one_letter_code
_entity_poly.pdbx_strand_id
1 'polypeptide(L)'
;MVLILKIYFKLILLFSIIFVLSLCQSTSKENKNVWANMFNKYVWNNKTKQATQSLVNFMKPGLLTRTVERFKVIVNTTYGRIAGERKLYSLKGDEYFYQFRGIPYAAAPVGNLRFKPPQPMKPWSDIKDAFEFGASCVQCNTRGPFGSEDCLFINVYTSEMPKNGTNLKPVMFWIYGGSFQTGSADIYGPEYLIRKDIVLVTFNYRVNVLGFFALGNKEVSGNYGLKDQLFALKWVQANIANFGGDPSRVTIFGESAGSASVQYQLLSAQSKGLFHQAIVQSGSALDPWALTKSPKDVAFKLAKSLGHNLNNTNELYLFFMQQPADLLARASDKLLLSELNHWSQSFFAFAPTVEVYNSESPFLTQSPQKLF
;
A
#
# COMPACT_ATOMS: atom_id res chain seq x y z
N MET A 1 -28.73 8.96 -24.93
CA MET A 1 -28.06 9.18 -26.23
C MET A 1 -27.87 10.67 -26.57
N VAL A 2 -28.90 11.52 -26.46
CA VAL A 2 -28.84 12.97 -26.78
C VAL A 2 -27.86 13.79 -25.92
N LEU A 3 -27.67 13.44 -24.64
CA LEU A 3 -26.74 14.14 -23.75
C LEU A 3 -25.26 13.85 -24.08
N ILE A 4 -24.95 12.61 -24.47
CA ILE A 4 -23.60 12.16 -24.84
C ILE A 4 -23.18 12.82 -26.17
N LEU A 5 -24.10 12.89 -27.15
CA LEU A 5 -23.90 13.62 -28.40
C LEU A 5 -23.63 15.12 -28.17
N LYS A 6 -24.31 15.76 -27.22
CA LYS A 6 -24.08 17.18 -26.86
C LYS A 6 -22.72 17.40 -26.20
N ILE A 7 -22.23 16.45 -25.40
CA ILE A 7 -20.91 16.52 -24.76
C ILE A 7 -19.80 16.27 -25.78
N TYR A 8 -19.98 15.29 -26.67
CA TYR A 8 -19.06 15.01 -27.77
C TYR A 8 -18.91 16.22 -28.71
N PHE A 9 -20.02 16.86 -29.08
CA PHE A 9 -19.99 18.04 -29.95
C PHE A 9 -19.26 19.22 -29.29
N LYS A 10 -19.40 19.39 -27.97
CA LYS A 10 -18.70 20.43 -27.21
C LYS A 10 -17.20 20.15 -27.06
N LEU A 11 -16.81 18.88 -26.87
CA LEU A 11 -15.40 18.45 -26.81
C LEU A 11 -14.70 18.63 -28.16
N ILE A 12 -15.37 18.29 -29.27
CA ILE A 12 -14.86 18.52 -30.62
C ILE A 12 -14.65 20.03 -30.86
N LEU A 13 -15.61 20.87 -30.45
CA LEU A 13 -15.47 22.33 -30.57
C LEU A 13 -14.27 22.85 -29.77
N LEU A 14 -14.06 22.34 -28.55
CA LEU A 14 -12.95 22.74 -27.68
C LEU A 14 -11.60 22.30 -28.26
N PHE A 15 -11.49 21.08 -28.78
CA PHE A 15 -10.30 20.57 -29.45
C PHE A 15 -9.96 21.36 -30.71
N SER A 16 -10.97 21.72 -31.52
CA SER A 16 -10.78 22.57 -32.69
C SER A 16 -10.26 23.96 -32.33
N ILE A 17 -10.74 24.55 -31.23
CA ILE A 17 -10.26 25.85 -30.75
C ILE A 17 -8.81 25.76 -30.26
N ILE A 18 -8.46 24.72 -29.49
CA ILE A 18 -7.09 24.51 -28.98
C ILE A 18 -6.12 24.24 -30.15
N PHE A 19 -6.53 23.45 -31.14
CA PHE A 19 -5.72 23.14 -32.33
C PHE A 19 -5.46 24.40 -33.18
N VAL A 20 -6.48 25.24 -33.38
CA VAL A 20 -6.33 26.53 -34.10
C VAL A 20 -5.44 27.50 -33.32
N LEU A 21 -5.55 27.57 -31.99
CA LEU A 21 -4.68 28.40 -31.16
C LEU A 21 -3.22 27.94 -31.19
N SER A 22 -3.00 26.62 -31.26
CA SER A 22 -1.65 26.03 -31.35
C SER A 22 -1.01 26.29 -32.72
N LEU A 23 -1.77 26.22 -33.82
CA LEU A 23 -1.33 26.62 -35.16
C LEU A 23 -1.04 28.13 -35.28
N CYS A 24 -1.76 28.96 -34.51
CA CYS A 24 -1.53 30.40 -34.44
C CYS A 24 -0.20 30.76 -33.75
N GLN A 25 0.31 29.89 -32.88
CA GLN A 25 1.60 30.08 -32.21
C GLN A 25 2.80 29.69 -33.12
N SER A 26 2.59 28.84 -34.13
CA SER A 26 3.67 28.27 -34.95
C SER A 26 3.87 28.94 -36.34
N THR A 27 3.28 30.11 -36.60
CA THR A 27 3.35 30.77 -37.92
C THR A 27 3.91 32.20 -37.87
N SER A 28 4.50 32.65 -39.00
CA SER A 28 5.12 33.97 -39.16
C SER A 28 4.11 35.13 -38.98
N LYS A 29 4.61 36.35 -38.70
CA LYS A 29 3.79 37.53 -38.36
C LYS A 29 2.72 37.88 -39.41
N GLU A 30 2.96 37.64 -40.70
CA GLU A 30 1.99 37.92 -41.77
C GLU A 30 0.78 36.96 -41.75
N ASN A 31 0.97 35.70 -41.37
CA ASN A 31 -0.13 34.72 -41.33
C ASN A 31 -1.07 34.91 -40.13
N LYS A 32 -0.61 35.53 -39.05
CA LYS A 32 -1.43 35.79 -37.84
C LYS A 32 -2.62 36.71 -38.12
N ASN A 33 -2.46 37.69 -39.00
CA ASN A 33 -3.52 38.65 -39.34
C ASN A 33 -4.62 38.03 -40.23
N VAL A 34 -4.27 37.09 -41.10
CA VAL A 34 -5.23 36.38 -41.96
C VAL A 34 -6.11 35.43 -41.12
N TRP A 35 -5.49 34.67 -40.19
CA TRP A 35 -6.22 33.77 -39.29
C TRP A 35 -7.07 34.53 -38.26
N ALA A 36 -6.59 35.65 -37.72
CA ALA A 36 -7.37 36.49 -36.80
C ALA A 36 -8.62 37.08 -37.47
N ASN A 37 -8.52 37.51 -38.74
CA ASN A 37 -9.67 38.02 -39.49
C ASN A 37 -10.67 36.91 -39.84
N MET A 38 -10.21 35.70 -40.16
CA MET A 38 -11.09 34.54 -40.37
C MET A 38 -11.83 34.12 -39.09
N PHE A 39 -11.15 34.11 -37.94
CA PHE A 39 -11.70 33.73 -36.64
C PHE A 39 -12.80 34.71 -36.19
N ASN A 40 -12.55 36.02 -36.32
CA ASN A 40 -13.54 37.05 -35.99
C ASN A 40 -14.74 37.06 -36.95
N LYS A 41 -14.56 36.70 -38.23
CA LYS A 41 -15.62 36.75 -39.24
C LYS A 41 -16.52 35.50 -39.25
N TYR A 42 -15.98 34.32 -38.96
CA TYR A 42 -16.73 33.05 -39.08
C TYR A 42 -16.98 32.30 -37.76
N VAL A 43 -16.17 32.52 -36.72
CA VAL A 43 -16.26 31.75 -35.45
C VAL A 43 -16.79 32.58 -34.28
N TRP A 44 -16.67 33.92 -34.32
CA TRP A 44 -17.00 34.81 -33.21
C TRP A 44 -18.25 35.69 -33.45
N ASN A 45 -19.38 35.07 -33.77
CA ASN A 45 -20.71 35.71 -33.85
C ASN A 45 -21.34 35.91 -32.44
N ASN A 46 -22.28 36.85 -32.29
CA ASN A 46 -23.12 37.01 -31.09
C ASN A 46 -23.72 35.70 -30.53
N LYS A 47 -24.08 34.71 -31.36
CA LYS A 47 -24.55 33.38 -30.91
C LYS A 47 -23.45 32.56 -30.22
N THR A 48 -22.22 32.62 -30.71
CA THR A 48 -21.05 31.98 -30.08
C THR A 48 -20.63 32.69 -28.80
N LYS A 49 -20.77 34.04 -28.72
CA LYS A 49 -20.61 34.79 -27.46
C LYS A 49 -21.64 34.37 -26.41
N GLN A 50 -22.92 34.20 -26.76
CA GLN A 50 -23.92 33.71 -25.82
C GLN A 50 -23.66 32.26 -25.37
N ALA A 51 -23.19 31.40 -26.29
CA ALA A 51 -22.85 30.01 -25.97
C ALA A 51 -21.62 29.92 -25.05
N THR A 52 -20.58 30.74 -25.27
CA THR A 52 -19.41 30.82 -24.38
C THR A 52 -19.76 31.51 -23.07
N GLN A 53 -20.61 32.54 -23.04
CA GLN A 53 -21.07 33.13 -21.78
C GLN A 53 -21.93 32.16 -20.96
N SER A 54 -22.76 31.34 -21.60
CA SER A 54 -23.49 30.24 -20.94
C SER A 54 -22.55 29.15 -20.44
N LEU A 55 -21.51 28.79 -21.20
CA LEU A 55 -20.48 27.83 -20.79
C LEU A 55 -19.61 28.38 -19.66
N VAL A 56 -19.25 29.67 -19.68
CA VAL A 56 -18.51 30.35 -18.61
C VAL A 56 -19.37 30.53 -17.36
N ASN A 57 -20.68 30.78 -17.50
CA ASN A 57 -21.61 30.78 -16.37
C ASN A 57 -21.88 29.37 -15.83
N PHE A 58 -21.85 28.33 -16.68
CA PHE A 58 -21.89 26.92 -16.27
C PHE A 58 -20.57 26.46 -15.62
N MET A 59 -19.44 27.02 -16.06
CA MET A 59 -18.10 26.80 -15.51
C MET A 59 -17.72 27.82 -14.43
N LYS A 60 -18.63 28.72 -14.01
CA LYS A 60 -18.39 29.59 -12.86
C LYS A 60 -18.10 28.68 -11.66
N PRO A 61 -17.03 28.92 -10.87
CA PRO A 61 -16.59 28.02 -9.81
C PRO A 61 -17.57 27.82 -8.64
N GLY A 62 -18.82 28.32 -8.74
CA GLY A 62 -19.81 28.30 -7.67
C GLY A 62 -20.89 27.20 -7.75
N LEU A 63 -20.90 26.34 -8.78
CA LEU A 63 -21.95 25.30 -8.91
C LEU A 63 -21.45 23.86 -9.14
N LEU A 64 -20.14 23.61 -9.17
CA LEU A 64 -19.56 22.26 -9.32
C LEU A 64 -18.41 21.93 -8.36
N THR A 65 -18.22 22.73 -7.31
CA THR A 65 -17.65 22.23 -6.06
C THR A 65 -18.82 21.89 -5.14
N ARG A 66 -19.53 20.81 -5.48
CA ARG A 66 -20.18 20.05 -4.41
C ARG A 66 -19.00 19.47 -3.64
N THR A 67 -18.49 20.21 -2.65
CA THR A 67 -17.66 19.64 -1.60
C THR A 67 -18.47 18.45 -1.13
N VAL A 68 -18.07 17.24 -1.53
CA VAL A 68 -18.76 16.04 -1.05
C VAL A 68 -18.44 16.06 0.42
N GLU A 69 -19.40 16.53 1.21
CA GLU A 69 -19.26 16.66 2.64
C GLU A 69 -19.01 15.24 3.15
N ARG A 70 -17.75 14.96 3.49
CA ARG A 70 -17.35 13.66 4.00
C ARG A 70 -18.06 13.51 5.34
N PHE A 71 -18.96 12.53 5.42
CA PHE A 71 -19.58 12.16 6.68
C PHE A 71 -18.49 11.59 7.60
N LYS A 72 -17.89 12.48 8.38
CA LYS A 72 -16.74 12.21 9.26
C LYS A 72 -17.18 11.35 10.43
N VAL A 73 -16.44 10.27 10.68
CA VAL A 73 -16.64 9.38 11.82
C VAL A 73 -15.36 9.32 12.62
N ILE A 74 -15.44 9.61 13.91
CA ILE A 74 -14.29 9.62 14.81
C ILE A 74 -14.25 8.31 15.58
N VAL A 75 -13.07 7.68 15.62
CA VAL A 75 -12.83 6.44 16.35
C VAL A 75 -11.59 6.60 17.23
N ASN A 76 -11.63 6.02 18.43
CA ASN A 76 -10.49 5.97 19.33
C ASN A 76 -9.63 4.74 19.00
N THR A 77 -8.31 4.93 18.94
CA THR A 77 -7.33 3.84 18.90
C THR A 77 -6.41 3.94 20.11
N THR A 78 -5.60 2.92 20.36
CA THR A 78 -4.58 2.90 21.41
C THR A 78 -3.55 4.02 21.28
N TYR A 79 -3.34 4.57 20.09
CA TYR A 79 -2.39 5.66 19.83
C TYR A 79 -3.04 7.04 19.71
N GLY A 80 -4.37 7.13 19.61
CA GLY A 80 -5.04 8.42 19.46
C GLY A 80 -6.30 8.33 18.63
N ARG A 81 -6.95 9.48 18.43
CA ARG A 81 -8.21 9.58 17.70
C ARG A 81 -7.96 9.70 16.20
N ILE A 82 -8.79 9.03 15.42
CA ILE A 82 -8.75 9.12 13.96
C ILE A 82 -10.11 9.53 13.40
N ALA A 83 -10.10 10.10 12.21
CA ALA A 83 -11.29 10.44 11.46
C ALA A 83 -11.35 9.67 10.13
N GLY A 84 -12.30 8.74 10.04
CA GLY A 84 -12.66 8.08 8.77
C GLY A 84 -13.91 8.70 8.17
N GLU A 85 -14.41 8.06 7.11
CA GLU A 85 -15.59 8.53 6.39
C GLU A 85 -16.60 7.41 6.14
N ARG A 86 -17.87 7.81 6.04
CA ARG A 86 -18.94 6.98 5.48
C ARG A 86 -18.97 7.16 3.96
N LYS A 87 -18.80 6.08 3.22
CA LYS A 87 -18.77 6.02 1.75
C LYS A 87 -19.99 5.26 1.22
N LEU A 88 -20.65 5.82 0.20
CA LEU A 88 -21.73 5.13 -0.51
C LEU A 88 -21.18 4.01 -1.39
N TYR A 89 -21.87 2.87 -1.46
CA TYR A 89 -21.50 1.79 -2.39
C TYR A 89 -21.70 2.17 -3.86
N SER A 90 -22.70 3.00 -4.14
CA SER A 90 -23.10 3.39 -5.48
C SER A 90 -23.77 4.75 -5.44
N LEU A 91 -23.68 5.51 -6.53
CA LEU A 91 -24.38 6.79 -6.68
C LEU A 91 -25.91 6.64 -6.77
N LYS A 92 -26.43 5.41 -6.85
CA LYS A 92 -27.85 5.10 -7.07
C LYS A 92 -28.57 4.48 -5.86
N GLY A 93 -27.90 4.31 -4.72
CA GLY A 93 -28.50 3.68 -3.55
C GLY A 93 -28.04 4.31 -2.23
N ASP A 94 -28.78 4.00 -1.16
CA ASP A 94 -28.53 4.50 0.18
C ASP A 94 -27.64 3.58 1.03
N GLU A 95 -27.16 2.48 0.44
CA GLU A 95 -26.22 1.60 1.12
C GLU A 95 -24.86 2.30 1.26
N TYR A 96 -24.29 2.22 2.46
CA TYR A 96 -22.98 2.75 2.78
C TYR A 96 -22.15 1.76 3.58
N PHE A 97 -20.85 2.04 3.63
CA PHE A 97 -19.92 1.44 4.57
C PHE A 97 -19.02 2.53 5.15
N TYR A 98 -18.32 2.22 6.22
CA TYR A 98 -17.34 3.07 6.85
C TYR A 98 -15.94 2.61 6.46
N GLN A 99 -15.07 3.56 6.17
CA GLN A 99 -13.68 3.30 5.86
C GLN A 99 -12.75 4.23 6.63
N PHE A 100 -11.68 3.65 7.14
CA PHE A 100 -10.59 4.32 7.82
C PHE A 100 -9.30 3.83 7.18
N ARG A 101 -8.57 4.71 6.52
CA ARG A 101 -7.41 4.36 5.69
C ARG A 101 -6.17 5.11 6.16
N GLY A 102 -4.99 4.51 5.95
CA GLY A 102 -3.72 5.17 6.30
C GLY A 102 -3.49 5.35 7.79
N ILE A 103 -4.07 4.49 8.64
CA ILE A 103 -3.85 4.56 10.10
C ILE A 103 -2.45 4.00 10.38
N PRO A 104 -1.53 4.74 11.03
CA PRO A 104 -0.24 4.17 11.38
C PRO A 104 -0.43 3.12 12.49
N TYR A 105 0.09 1.91 12.30
CA TYR A 105 0.01 0.86 13.33
C TYR A 105 1.34 0.62 14.05
N ALA A 106 2.46 1.10 13.49
CA ALA A 106 3.78 1.10 14.11
C ALA A 106 4.53 2.42 13.81
N ALA A 107 5.61 2.70 14.53
CA ALA A 107 6.50 3.81 14.23
C ALA A 107 7.13 3.61 12.83
N ALA A 108 7.31 4.70 12.09
CA ALA A 108 7.93 4.67 10.76
C ALA A 108 9.33 4.02 10.83
N PRO A 109 9.62 2.97 10.05
CA PRO A 109 10.89 2.24 10.08
C PRO A 109 12.00 2.97 9.32
N VAL A 110 12.20 4.26 9.62
CA VAL A 110 13.17 5.16 9.00
C VAL A 110 14.38 5.39 9.90
N GLY A 111 15.49 5.84 9.31
CA GLY A 111 16.72 6.14 10.05
C GLY A 111 17.19 4.93 10.84
N ASN A 112 17.37 5.08 12.16
CA ASN A 112 17.84 4.00 13.04
C ASN A 112 16.84 2.84 13.22
N LEU A 113 15.57 3.02 12.80
CA LEU A 113 14.56 1.95 12.80
C LEU A 113 14.56 1.14 11.49
N ARG A 114 15.32 1.57 10.47
CA ARG A 114 15.54 0.77 9.27
C ARG A 114 16.21 -0.55 9.66
N PHE A 115 15.71 -1.65 9.09
CA PHE A 115 16.16 -3.01 9.40
C PHE A 115 16.08 -3.38 10.89
N LYS A 116 15.07 -2.88 11.58
CA LYS A 116 14.70 -3.30 12.94
C LYS A 116 13.26 -3.80 13.01
N PRO A 117 12.92 -4.64 14.01
CA PRO A 117 11.52 -4.98 14.29
C PRO A 117 10.66 -3.72 14.45
N PRO A 118 9.38 -3.76 14.03
CA PRO A 118 8.46 -2.63 14.21
C PRO A 118 8.35 -2.26 15.69
N GLN A 119 8.28 -0.96 15.96
CA GLN A 119 8.22 -0.40 17.30
C GLN A 119 6.91 0.34 17.54
N PRO A 120 6.43 0.44 18.79
CA PRO A 120 5.28 1.28 19.11
C PRO A 120 5.59 2.75 18.81
N MET A 121 4.58 3.49 18.36
CA MET A 121 4.70 4.93 18.16
C MET A 121 4.25 5.71 19.40
N LYS A 122 4.66 6.98 19.45
CA LYS A 122 4.14 7.91 20.45
C LYS A 122 2.65 8.20 20.15
N PRO A 123 1.77 8.15 21.16
CA PRO A 123 0.40 8.59 20.98
C PRO A 123 0.31 10.05 20.53
N TRP A 124 -0.78 10.41 19.84
CA TRP A 124 -1.07 11.76 19.40
C TRP A 124 -2.37 12.28 20.04
N SER A 125 -2.43 13.59 20.33
CA SER A 125 -3.55 14.21 21.04
C SER A 125 -4.70 14.65 20.12
N ASP A 126 -4.35 15.13 18.93
CA ASP A 126 -5.30 15.65 17.95
C ASP A 126 -6.04 14.52 17.20
N ILE A 127 -7.01 14.87 16.36
CA ILE A 127 -7.67 13.88 15.51
C ILE A 127 -6.87 13.77 14.22
N LYS A 128 -6.34 12.58 13.92
CA LYS A 128 -5.63 12.31 12.67
C LYS A 128 -6.61 11.92 11.57
N ASP A 129 -6.43 12.48 10.38
CA ASP A 129 -7.25 12.11 9.23
C ASP A 129 -6.87 10.71 8.72
N ALA A 130 -7.89 9.87 8.54
CA ALA A 130 -7.80 8.51 8.03
C ALA A 130 -8.68 8.36 6.79
N PHE A 131 -8.66 9.37 5.92
CA PHE A 131 -9.47 9.37 4.71
C PHE A 131 -8.77 8.75 3.52
N GLU A 132 -7.45 8.87 3.43
CA GLU A 132 -6.65 8.40 2.30
C GLU A 132 -5.76 7.23 2.71
N PHE A 133 -5.35 6.43 1.72
CA PHE A 133 -4.36 5.40 1.98
C PHE A 133 -3.02 6.02 2.37
N GLY A 134 -2.31 5.37 3.28
CA GLY A 134 -0.91 5.66 3.52
C GLY A 134 -0.05 5.18 2.35
N ALA A 135 1.22 5.60 2.32
CA ALA A 135 2.13 5.22 1.25
C ALA A 135 2.39 3.70 1.25
N SER A 136 2.50 3.11 0.05
CA SER A 136 3.07 1.76 -0.14
C SER A 136 4.52 1.72 0.34
N CYS A 137 4.97 0.54 0.79
CA CYS A 137 6.38 0.35 1.12
C CYS A 137 7.27 0.42 -0.12
N VAL A 138 8.53 0.87 0.06
CA VAL A 138 9.48 1.01 -1.06
C VAL A 138 9.65 -0.32 -1.78
N GLN A 139 9.41 -0.30 -3.09
CA GLN A 139 9.44 -1.46 -3.98
C GLN A 139 9.62 -0.99 -5.42
N CYS A 140 9.67 -1.92 -6.38
CA CYS A 140 9.83 -1.61 -7.81
C CYS A 140 8.63 -2.09 -8.63
N ASN A 141 8.33 -1.36 -9.69
CA ASN A 141 7.45 -1.81 -10.78
C ASN A 141 8.15 -1.58 -12.14
N THR A 142 7.42 -1.79 -13.24
CA THR A 142 7.95 -1.63 -14.60
C THR A 142 8.48 -0.22 -14.91
N ARG A 143 8.11 0.80 -14.14
CA ARG A 143 8.58 2.20 -14.30
C ARG A 143 9.75 2.55 -13.38
N GLY A 144 10.08 1.68 -12.42
CA GLY A 144 11.14 1.90 -11.43
C GLY A 144 10.66 1.85 -9.98
N PRO A 145 11.49 2.30 -9.03
CA PRO A 145 11.17 2.30 -7.61
C PRO A 145 10.12 3.35 -7.29
N PHE A 146 9.26 3.03 -6.33
CA PHE A 146 8.23 3.90 -5.79
C PHE A 146 7.92 3.50 -4.34
N GLY A 147 7.10 4.29 -3.65
CA GLY A 147 6.72 4.06 -2.25
C GLY A 147 7.57 4.87 -1.27
N SER A 148 7.37 4.60 0.02
CA SER A 148 8.03 5.28 1.14
C SER A 148 8.50 4.25 2.16
N GLU A 149 9.52 4.58 2.96
CA GLU A 149 9.89 3.79 4.14
C GLU A 149 8.89 3.99 5.28
N ASP A 150 8.30 5.18 5.40
CA ASP A 150 7.12 5.39 6.24
C ASP A 150 5.91 4.79 5.52
N CYS A 151 5.67 3.50 5.75
CA CYS A 151 4.64 2.72 5.05
C CYS A 151 3.84 1.78 5.95
N LEU A 152 4.08 1.73 7.27
CA LEU A 152 3.42 0.80 8.19
C LEU A 152 2.02 1.28 8.58
N PHE A 153 1.11 1.20 7.60
CA PHE A 153 -0.27 1.66 7.68
C PHE A 153 -1.27 0.50 7.60
N ILE A 154 -2.37 0.64 8.32
CA ILE A 154 -3.52 -0.28 8.36
C ILE A 154 -4.79 0.47 7.95
N ASN A 155 -5.70 -0.26 7.30
CA ASN A 155 -6.99 0.22 6.86
C ASN A 155 -8.08 -0.69 7.42
N VAL A 156 -9.19 -0.10 7.85
CA VAL A 156 -10.35 -0.81 8.42
C VAL A 156 -11.62 -0.42 7.68
N TYR A 157 -12.42 -1.41 7.34
CA TYR A 157 -13.70 -1.26 6.68
C TYR A 157 -14.77 -2.00 7.47
N THR A 158 -15.91 -1.34 7.74
CA THR A 158 -17.07 -1.96 8.38
C THR A 158 -18.37 -1.49 7.72
N SER A 159 -19.39 -2.33 7.64
CA SER A 159 -20.72 -1.92 7.19
C SER A 159 -21.49 -1.13 8.25
N GLU A 160 -21.15 -1.30 9.52
CA GLU A 160 -21.81 -0.64 10.64
C GLU A 160 -20.82 -0.31 11.75
N MET A 161 -20.92 0.90 12.32
CA MET A 161 -20.16 1.27 13.52
C MET A 161 -20.79 0.65 14.77
N PRO A 162 -20.00 0.19 15.76
CA PRO A 162 -20.53 -0.45 16.96
C PRO A 162 -21.40 0.51 17.77
N LYS A 163 -22.56 0.03 18.22
CA LYS A 163 -23.43 0.74 19.17
C LYS A 163 -23.13 0.22 20.58
N ASN A 164 -22.56 1.09 21.42
CA ASN A 164 -22.19 0.77 22.82
C ASN A 164 -21.32 -0.51 22.98
N GLY A 165 -20.48 -0.83 21.99
CA GLY A 165 -19.60 -2.02 22.03
C GLY A 165 -20.34 -3.37 21.93
N THR A 166 -21.63 -3.36 21.60
CA THR A 166 -22.43 -4.58 21.38
C THR A 166 -22.44 -4.95 19.88
N ASN A 167 -22.72 -6.23 19.57
CA ASN A 167 -22.80 -6.78 18.20
C ASN A 167 -21.48 -6.74 17.41
N LEU A 168 -20.40 -7.27 18.00
CA LEU A 168 -19.11 -7.40 17.31
C LEU A 168 -19.16 -8.45 16.19
N LYS A 169 -18.51 -8.15 15.07
CA LYS A 169 -18.53 -8.93 13.84
C LYS A 169 -17.22 -9.70 13.63
N PRO A 170 -17.23 -10.83 12.90
CA PRO A 170 -15.99 -11.48 12.45
C PRO A 170 -15.05 -10.50 11.77
N VAL A 171 -13.75 -10.66 12.05
CA VAL A 171 -12.70 -9.84 11.44
C VAL A 171 -12.00 -10.66 10.37
N MET A 172 -11.94 -10.14 9.15
CA MET A 172 -11.12 -10.69 8.08
C MET A 172 -9.86 -9.84 7.92
N PHE A 173 -8.70 -10.44 8.14
CA PHE A 173 -7.39 -9.78 8.11
C PHE A 173 -6.59 -10.21 6.88
N TRP A 174 -6.52 -9.33 5.89
CA TRP A 174 -5.92 -9.61 4.58
C TRP A 174 -4.41 -9.33 4.57
N ILE A 175 -3.63 -10.35 4.21
CA ILE A 175 -2.20 -10.25 3.96
C ILE A 175 -1.98 -10.38 2.44
N TYR A 176 -1.51 -9.31 1.80
CA TYR A 176 -1.31 -9.31 0.34
C TYR A 176 -0.09 -10.13 -0.11
N GLY A 177 -0.13 -10.56 -1.38
CA GLY A 177 0.91 -11.29 -2.10
C GLY A 177 2.04 -10.42 -2.67
N GLY A 178 2.60 -10.79 -3.83
CA GLY A 178 3.69 -10.03 -4.44
C GLY A 178 5.09 -10.53 -4.09
N SER A 179 5.24 -11.85 -3.86
CA SER A 179 6.52 -12.54 -3.73
C SER A 179 7.46 -12.01 -2.64
N PHE A 180 6.90 -11.34 -1.63
CA PHE A 180 7.66 -10.57 -0.65
C PHE A 180 8.48 -9.41 -1.23
N GLN A 181 8.35 -9.09 -2.52
CA GLN A 181 9.11 -8.03 -3.21
C GLN A 181 8.28 -6.77 -3.46
N THR A 182 6.98 -6.94 -3.67
CA THR A 182 6.04 -5.89 -4.06
C THR A 182 4.67 -6.13 -3.40
N GLY A 183 3.72 -5.23 -3.64
CA GLY A 183 2.36 -5.30 -3.11
C GLY A 183 2.02 -4.09 -2.25
N SER A 184 0.72 -3.83 -2.12
CA SER A 184 0.20 -2.71 -1.33
C SER A 184 -1.27 -2.96 -1.00
N ALA A 185 -1.71 -2.49 0.17
CA ALA A 185 -3.07 -2.67 0.65
C ALA A 185 -4.12 -1.91 -0.19
N ASP A 186 -3.73 -0.81 -0.84
CA ASP A 186 -4.62 0.04 -1.65
C ASP A 186 -5.07 -0.59 -2.98
N ILE A 187 -4.45 -1.70 -3.39
CA ILE A 187 -4.85 -2.50 -4.56
C ILE A 187 -6.14 -3.29 -4.27
N TYR A 188 -6.45 -3.54 -2.99
CA TYR A 188 -7.53 -4.44 -2.58
C TYR A 188 -8.74 -3.66 -2.05
N GLY A 189 -9.68 -3.39 -2.94
CA GLY A 189 -10.93 -2.69 -2.61
C GLY A 189 -11.88 -3.53 -1.74
N PRO A 190 -12.60 -2.91 -0.77
CA PRO A 190 -13.48 -3.63 0.15
C PRO A 190 -14.84 -4.01 -0.45
N GLU A 191 -15.19 -3.48 -1.64
CA GLU A 191 -16.57 -3.32 -2.14
C GLU A 191 -17.40 -4.62 -2.22
N TYR A 192 -16.73 -5.78 -2.38
CA TYR A 192 -17.40 -7.08 -2.43
C TYR A 192 -17.57 -7.72 -1.04
N LEU A 193 -16.49 -7.74 -0.26
CA LEU A 193 -16.48 -8.40 1.05
C LEU A 193 -17.29 -7.62 2.09
N ILE A 194 -17.27 -6.28 2.02
CA ILE A 194 -17.91 -5.43 3.02
C ILE A 194 -19.44 -5.44 2.98
N ARG A 195 -20.02 -6.05 1.92
CA ARG A 195 -21.44 -6.39 1.83
C ARG A 195 -21.84 -7.56 2.74
N LYS A 196 -20.87 -8.27 3.30
CA LYS A 196 -21.10 -9.30 4.33
C LYS A 196 -20.97 -8.67 5.71
N ASP A 197 -21.52 -9.34 6.72
CA ASP A 197 -21.50 -8.86 8.09
C ASP A 197 -20.14 -9.13 8.76
N ILE A 198 -19.12 -8.38 8.33
CA ILE A 198 -17.73 -8.52 8.75
C ILE A 198 -17.08 -7.16 8.97
N VAL A 199 -15.92 -7.16 9.64
CA VAL A 199 -14.93 -6.08 9.56
C VAL A 199 -13.76 -6.56 8.72
N LEU A 200 -13.43 -5.82 7.66
CA LEU A 200 -12.28 -6.12 6.80
C LEU A 200 -11.10 -5.24 7.20
N VAL A 201 -9.93 -5.85 7.35
CA VAL A 201 -8.66 -5.19 7.63
C VAL A 201 -7.67 -5.48 6.51
N THR A 202 -7.07 -4.44 5.96
CA THR A 202 -5.93 -4.54 5.04
C THR A 202 -4.78 -3.69 5.59
N PHE A 203 -3.53 -4.00 5.28
CA PHE A 203 -2.40 -3.26 5.82
C PHE A 203 -1.16 -3.46 4.94
N ASN A 204 -0.20 -2.56 5.11
CA ASN A 204 1.11 -2.63 4.48
C ASN A 204 2.11 -3.27 5.44
N TYR A 205 3.02 -4.10 4.90
CA TYR A 205 4.20 -4.60 5.60
C TYR A 205 5.43 -4.38 4.73
N ARG A 206 6.61 -4.21 5.34
CA ARG A 206 7.83 -4.01 4.54
C ARG A 206 8.08 -5.21 3.63
N VAL A 207 8.38 -4.91 2.37
CA VAL A 207 8.74 -5.87 1.32
C VAL A 207 10.19 -5.66 0.89
N ASN A 208 10.66 -6.55 0.01
CA ASN A 208 11.98 -6.49 -0.62
C ASN A 208 13.09 -6.48 0.46
N VAL A 209 14.27 -5.96 0.12
CA VAL A 209 15.42 -5.83 1.01
C VAL A 209 15.08 -5.12 2.33
N LEU A 210 14.17 -4.13 2.33
CA LEU A 210 13.77 -3.41 3.54
C LEU A 210 12.97 -4.27 4.52
N GLY A 211 12.22 -5.25 4.02
CA GLY A 211 11.44 -6.18 4.84
C GLY A 211 12.21 -7.43 5.25
N PHE A 212 13.22 -7.83 4.48
CA PHE A 212 13.78 -9.19 4.58
C PHE A 212 15.31 -9.24 4.59
N PHE A 213 15.99 -8.10 4.74
CA PHE A 213 17.44 -8.08 4.95
C PHE A 213 17.83 -8.81 6.24
N ALA A 214 18.71 -9.80 6.09
CA ALA A 214 19.24 -10.58 7.19
C ALA A 214 20.72 -10.92 6.97
N LEU A 215 21.49 -10.96 8.05
CA LEU A 215 22.91 -11.33 8.04
C LEU A 215 23.19 -12.66 8.76
N GLY A 216 22.15 -13.31 9.28
CA GLY A 216 22.27 -14.54 10.06
C GLY A 216 22.92 -14.32 11.44
N ASN A 217 22.77 -13.11 12.00
CA ASN A 217 23.23 -12.76 13.34
C ASN A 217 22.09 -12.13 14.15
N LYS A 218 22.32 -11.86 15.44
CA LYS A 218 21.29 -11.39 16.37
C LYS A 218 20.87 -9.95 16.08
N GLU A 219 21.78 -9.13 15.56
CA GLU A 219 21.58 -7.69 15.32
C GLU A 219 20.74 -7.41 14.06
N VAL A 220 20.86 -8.29 13.06
CA VAL A 220 20.18 -8.20 11.76
C VAL A 220 19.59 -9.58 11.43
N SER A 221 18.62 -10.01 12.23
CA SER A 221 18.04 -11.35 12.11
C SER A 221 17.09 -11.50 10.92
N GLY A 222 16.50 -10.39 10.45
CA GLY A 222 15.57 -10.37 9.33
C GLY A 222 14.11 -10.58 9.71
N ASN A 223 13.33 -11.00 8.71
CA ASN A 223 11.87 -11.19 8.79
C ASN A 223 11.11 -9.96 9.28
N TYR A 224 11.61 -8.75 9.03
CA TYR A 224 10.97 -7.52 9.49
C TYR A 224 9.56 -7.37 8.89
N GLY A 225 9.36 -7.78 7.63
CA GLY A 225 8.04 -7.84 7.01
C GLY A 225 7.06 -8.79 7.73
N LEU A 226 7.52 -9.96 8.20
CA LEU A 226 6.66 -10.86 9.00
C LEU A 226 6.40 -10.32 10.40
N LYS A 227 7.39 -9.66 11.00
CA LYS A 227 7.25 -8.96 12.28
C LYS A 227 6.29 -7.76 12.18
N ASP A 228 6.28 -7.07 11.05
CA ASP A 228 5.32 -6.01 10.72
C ASP A 228 3.89 -6.55 10.69
N GLN A 229 3.67 -7.71 10.06
CA GLN A 229 2.37 -8.39 10.04
C GLN A 229 1.93 -8.81 11.45
N LEU A 230 2.84 -9.37 12.25
CA LEU A 230 2.58 -9.70 13.65
C LEU A 230 2.19 -8.47 14.47
N PHE A 231 2.88 -7.34 14.26
CA PHE A 231 2.59 -6.09 14.95
C PHE A 231 1.23 -5.52 14.54
N ALA A 232 0.86 -5.62 13.25
CA ALA A 232 -0.48 -5.28 12.76
C ALA A 232 -1.57 -6.17 13.37
N LEU A 233 -1.33 -7.48 13.55
CA LEU A 233 -2.25 -8.38 14.25
C LEU A 233 -2.44 -7.99 15.72
N LYS A 234 -1.36 -7.61 16.42
CA LYS A 234 -1.44 -7.08 17.78
C LYS A 234 -2.24 -5.77 17.84
N TRP A 235 -2.08 -4.90 16.83
CA TRP A 235 -2.88 -3.68 16.71
C TRP A 235 -4.37 -4.02 16.54
N VAL A 236 -4.71 -5.01 15.70
CA VAL A 236 -6.09 -5.48 15.52
C VAL A 236 -6.67 -5.97 16.84
N GLN A 237 -5.95 -6.83 17.57
CA GLN A 237 -6.38 -7.32 18.87
C GLN A 237 -6.70 -6.18 19.86
N ALA A 238 -5.89 -5.12 19.86
CA ALA A 238 -6.07 -4.00 20.78
C ALA A 238 -7.14 -2.97 20.35
N ASN A 239 -7.50 -2.92 19.06
CA ASN A 239 -8.28 -1.80 18.52
C ASN A 239 -9.57 -2.19 17.81
N ILE A 240 -9.69 -3.41 17.29
CA ILE A 240 -10.72 -3.72 16.29
C ILE A 240 -12.16 -3.67 16.82
N ALA A 241 -12.34 -3.83 18.14
CA ALA A 241 -13.62 -3.64 18.82
C ALA A 241 -14.18 -2.22 18.64
N ASN A 242 -13.33 -1.21 18.55
CA ASN A 242 -13.75 0.19 18.33
C ASN A 242 -14.28 0.42 16.90
N PHE A 243 -14.02 -0.52 15.99
CA PHE A 243 -14.53 -0.56 14.62
C PHE A 243 -15.67 -1.58 14.45
N GLY A 244 -16.12 -2.20 15.54
CA GLY A 244 -17.18 -3.21 15.54
C GLY A 244 -16.73 -4.62 15.21
N GLY A 245 -15.42 -4.89 15.23
CA GLY A 245 -14.86 -6.23 15.02
C GLY A 245 -14.65 -6.98 16.33
N ASP A 246 -14.80 -8.29 16.30
CA ASP A 246 -14.57 -9.18 17.43
C ASP A 246 -13.13 -9.67 17.43
N PRO A 247 -12.27 -9.25 18.39
CA PRO A 247 -10.88 -9.71 18.47
C PRO A 247 -10.78 -11.23 18.74
N SER A 248 -11.84 -11.87 19.26
CA SER A 248 -11.92 -13.33 19.46
C SER A 248 -12.37 -14.10 18.22
N ARG A 249 -12.63 -13.41 17.09
CA ARG A 249 -13.09 -14.03 15.82
C ARG A 249 -12.36 -13.46 14.61
N VAL A 250 -11.03 -13.45 14.71
CA VAL A 250 -10.14 -13.02 13.62
C VAL A 250 -9.80 -14.19 12.70
N THR A 251 -10.04 -14.01 11.40
CA THR A 251 -9.61 -14.89 10.31
C THR A 251 -8.51 -14.20 9.53
N ILE A 252 -7.30 -14.76 9.54
CA ILE A 252 -6.22 -14.30 8.65
C ILE A 252 -6.36 -14.97 7.29
N PHE A 253 -6.13 -14.22 6.21
CA PHE A 253 -6.17 -14.77 4.86
C PHE A 253 -5.22 -14.03 3.93
N GLY A 254 -4.74 -14.71 2.91
CA GLY A 254 -3.77 -14.16 1.99
C GLY A 254 -3.60 -15.01 0.73
N GLU A 255 -3.11 -14.37 -0.32
CA GLU A 255 -2.82 -15.00 -1.61
C GLU A 255 -1.33 -14.94 -1.93
N SER A 256 -0.80 -15.97 -2.60
CA SER A 256 0.63 -16.06 -2.99
C SER A 256 1.55 -15.89 -1.78
N ALA A 257 2.46 -14.91 -1.78
CA ALA A 257 3.31 -14.58 -0.63
C ALA A 257 2.51 -14.20 0.63
N GLY A 258 1.29 -13.71 0.48
CA GLY A 258 0.34 -13.49 1.56
C GLY A 258 -0.17 -14.81 2.14
N SER A 259 -0.37 -15.84 1.32
CA SER A 259 -0.70 -17.19 1.77
C SER A 259 0.46 -17.85 2.52
N ALA A 260 1.68 -17.72 1.99
CA ALA A 260 2.88 -18.15 2.71
C ALA A 260 3.02 -17.39 4.04
N SER A 261 2.73 -16.09 4.06
CA SER A 261 2.68 -15.28 5.29
C SER A 261 1.65 -15.80 6.29
N VAL A 262 0.44 -16.17 5.85
CA VAL A 262 -0.58 -16.80 6.71
C VAL A 262 -0.01 -18.07 7.37
N GLN A 263 0.67 -18.93 6.61
CA GLN A 263 1.32 -20.11 7.18
C GLN A 263 2.47 -19.74 8.14
N TYR A 264 3.26 -18.73 7.83
CA TYR A 264 4.28 -18.23 8.75
C TYR A 264 3.68 -17.72 10.07
N GLN A 265 2.52 -17.05 10.04
CA GLN A 265 1.80 -16.66 11.25
C GLN A 265 1.22 -17.87 11.99
N LEU A 266 0.79 -18.94 11.31
CA LEU A 266 0.38 -20.20 11.94
C LEU A 266 1.52 -20.89 12.69
N LEU A 267 2.73 -20.87 12.11
CA LEU A 267 3.91 -21.54 12.67
C LEU A 267 4.61 -20.73 13.76
N SER A 268 4.42 -19.41 13.82
CA SER A 268 5.09 -18.56 14.81
C SER A 268 4.42 -18.65 16.18
N ALA A 269 5.20 -19.03 17.19
CA ALA A 269 4.74 -19.04 18.59
C ALA A 269 4.30 -17.63 19.06
N GLN A 270 4.85 -16.57 18.48
CA GLN A 270 4.50 -15.18 18.83
C GLN A 270 3.09 -14.78 18.38
N SER A 271 2.51 -15.50 17.41
CA SER A 271 1.20 -15.21 16.84
C SER A 271 0.07 -15.99 17.52
N LYS A 272 0.41 -16.86 18.48
CA LYS A 272 -0.55 -17.69 19.21
C LYS A 272 -1.61 -16.83 19.89
N GLY A 273 -2.88 -17.14 19.61
CA GLY A 273 -4.03 -16.46 20.19
C GLY A 273 -4.42 -15.13 19.53
N LEU A 274 -3.70 -14.69 18.48
CA LEU A 274 -4.04 -13.44 17.77
C LEU A 274 -5.09 -13.64 16.66
N PHE A 275 -5.37 -14.89 16.28
CA PHE A 275 -6.37 -15.25 15.28
C PHE A 275 -6.88 -16.69 15.50
N HIS A 276 -7.98 -17.03 14.85
CA HIS A 276 -8.79 -18.22 15.14
C HIS A 276 -9.04 -19.09 13.90
N GLN A 277 -8.95 -18.50 12.71
CA GLN A 277 -9.11 -19.20 11.44
C GLN A 277 -8.09 -18.67 10.42
N ALA A 278 -7.78 -19.50 9.42
CA ALA A 278 -6.82 -19.17 8.37
C ALA A 278 -7.36 -19.62 7.01
N ILE A 279 -7.14 -18.81 5.97
CA ILE A 279 -7.40 -19.18 4.57
C ILE A 279 -6.10 -18.96 3.77
N VAL A 280 -5.61 -20.03 3.15
CA VAL A 280 -4.36 -20.07 2.40
C VAL A 280 -4.68 -20.21 0.90
N GLN A 281 -4.38 -19.18 0.11
CA GLN A 281 -4.71 -19.14 -1.31
C GLN A 281 -3.42 -19.14 -2.16
N SER A 282 -3.15 -20.25 -2.86
CA SER A 282 -2.08 -20.33 -3.87
C SER A 282 -0.67 -19.97 -3.37
N GLY A 283 -0.30 -20.39 -2.16
CA GLY A 283 1.07 -20.28 -1.66
C GLY A 283 1.28 -20.94 -0.30
N SER A 284 2.50 -21.37 -0.01
CA SER A 284 2.88 -22.07 1.21
C SER A 284 4.25 -21.61 1.74
N ALA A 285 4.43 -21.65 3.07
CA ALA A 285 5.74 -21.49 3.70
C ALA A 285 6.74 -22.62 3.31
N LEU A 286 6.24 -23.73 2.77
CA LEU A 286 7.07 -24.82 2.24
C LEU A 286 7.52 -24.59 0.80
N ASP A 287 6.98 -23.57 0.12
CA ASP A 287 7.33 -23.33 -1.26
C ASP A 287 8.81 -22.91 -1.40
N PRO A 288 9.52 -23.40 -2.44
CA PRO A 288 10.90 -23.04 -2.75
C PRO A 288 11.20 -21.53 -2.71
N TRP A 289 10.26 -20.72 -3.19
CA TRP A 289 10.36 -19.26 -3.27
C TRP A 289 10.06 -18.53 -1.96
N ALA A 290 9.49 -19.22 -0.97
CA ALA A 290 9.04 -18.61 0.27
C ALA A 290 10.12 -18.51 1.34
N LEU A 291 11.33 -19.03 1.10
CA LEU A 291 12.42 -19.04 2.08
C LEU A 291 13.80 -18.79 1.45
N THR A 292 14.51 -17.77 1.93
CA THR A 292 15.92 -17.53 1.60
C THR A 292 16.82 -18.32 2.55
N LYS A 293 17.50 -19.35 2.03
CA LYS A 293 18.40 -20.24 2.80
C LYS A 293 19.72 -19.58 3.22
N SER A 294 20.29 -18.74 2.36
CA SER A 294 21.59 -18.08 2.57
C SER A 294 21.45 -16.55 2.53
N PRO A 295 20.75 -15.92 3.49
CA PRO A 295 20.44 -14.50 3.44
C PRO A 295 21.70 -13.61 3.45
N LYS A 296 22.73 -14.02 4.21
CA LYS A 296 24.02 -13.31 4.27
C LYS A 296 24.69 -13.24 2.89
N ASP A 297 24.72 -14.36 2.16
CA ASP A 297 25.37 -14.44 0.84
C ASP A 297 24.61 -13.60 -0.18
N VAL A 298 23.27 -13.61 -0.12
CA VAL A 298 22.42 -12.72 -0.95
C VAL A 298 22.74 -11.26 -0.67
N ALA A 299 22.89 -10.86 0.60
CA ALA A 299 23.20 -9.48 0.95
C ALA A 299 24.58 -9.03 0.44
N PHE A 300 25.62 -9.87 0.55
CA PHE A 300 26.93 -9.58 -0.04
C PHE A 300 26.87 -9.51 -1.58
N LYS A 301 26.08 -10.37 -2.23
CA LYS A 301 25.86 -10.29 -3.69
C LYS A 301 25.16 -9.00 -4.09
N LEU A 302 24.17 -8.54 -3.33
CA LEU A 302 23.53 -7.25 -3.57
C LEU A 302 24.54 -6.10 -3.46
N ALA A 303 25.37 -6.07 -2.42
CA ALA A 303 26.42 -5.05 -2.28
C ALA A 303 27.42 -5.09 -3.46
N LYS A 304 27.83 -6.29 -3.89
CA LYS A 304 28.69 -6.47 -5.06
C LYS A 304 28.04 -5.95 -6.35
N SER A 305 26.73 -6.18 -6.54
CA SER A 305 25.99 -5.66 -7.69
C SER A 305 25.92 -4.13 -7.73
N LEU A 306 26.07 -3.49 -6.56
CA LEU A 306 26.19 -2.04 -6.40
C LEU A 306 27.65 -1.54 -6.51
N GLY A 307 28.61 -2.41 -6.85
CA GLY A 307 30.03 -2.04 -7.00
C GLY A 307 30.85 -2.13 -5.71
N HIS A 308 30.32 -2.69 -4.63
CA HIS A 308 30.99 -2.79 -3.34
C HIS A 308 31.32 -4.24 -2.96
N ASN A 309 32.61 -4.61 -3.03
CA ASN A 309 33.10 -5.91 -2.56
C ASN A 309 33.43 -5.84 -1.06
N LEU A 310 32.42 -6.09 -0.22
CA LEU A 310 32.58 -6.13 1.23
C LEU A 310 32.87 -7.55 1.70
N ASN A 311 33.60 -7.71 2.80
CA ASN A 311 33.91 -9.02 3.42
C ASN A 311 33.46 -9.13 4.89
N ASN A 312 32.88 -8.06 5.44
CA ASN A 312 32.48 -7.94 6.83
C ASN A 312 30.98 -7.58 6.97
N THR A 313 30.25 -8.29 7.82
CA THR A 313 28.82 -8.06 8.07
C THR A 313 28.53 -6.69 8.66
N ASN A 314 29.44 -6.13 9.47
CA ASN A 314 29.26 -4.80 10.06
C ASN A 314 29.37 -3.70 9.01
N GLU A 315 30.36 -3.79 8.12
CA GLU A 315 30.51 -2.86 7.00
C GLU A 315 29.33 -2.97 6.03
N LEU A 316 28.86 -4.18 5.76
CA LEU A 316 27.68 -4.43 4.93
C LEU A 316 26.40 -3.81 5.53
N TYR A 317 26.20 -3.98 6.84
CA TYR A 317 25.08 -3.35 7.54
C TYR A 317 25.15 -1.82 7.44
N LEU A 318 26.30 -1.23 7.76
CA LEU A 318 26.50 0.22 7.69
C LEU A 318 26.31 0.75 6.27
N PHE A 319 26.81 0.03 5.26
CA PHE A 319 26.61 0.36 3.86
C PHE A 319 25.12 0.41 3.51
N PHE A 320 24.33 -0.62 3.83
CA PHE A 320 22.89 -0.64 3.55
C PHE A 320 22.10 0.40 4.35
N MET A 321 22.52 0.73 5.57
CA MET A 321 21.91 1.82 6.35
C MET A 321 22.10 3.18 5.67
N GLN A 322 23.20 3.38 4.94
CA GLN A 322 23.51 4.65 4.26
C GLN A 322 22.90 4.77 2.86
N GLN A 323 22.55 3.66 2.22
CA GLN A 323 22.03 3.70 0.85
C GLN A 323 20.60 4.27 0.77
N PRO A 324 20.26 4.97 -0.33
CA PRO A 324 18.88 5.28 -0.65
C PRO A 324 18.01 4.01 -0.75
N ALA A 325 16.81 4.07 -0.17
CA ALA A 325 15.90 2.92 -0.12
C ALA A 325 15.47 2.45 -1.52
N ASP A 326 15.26 3.40 -2.43
CA ASP A 326 14.90 3.16 -3.83
C ASP A 326 16.03 2.49 -4.62
N LEU A 327 17.29 2.85 -4.35
CA LEU A 327 18.46 2.20 -4.92
C LEU A 327 18.55 0.74 -4.48
N LEU A 328 18.40 0.48 -3.17
CA LEU A 328 18.43 -0.89 -2.64
C LEU A 328 17.30 -1.74 -3.21
N ALA A 329 16.07 -1.22 -3.24
CA ALA A 329 14.91 -1.93 -3.78
C ALA A 329 15.10 -2.27 -5.26
N ARG A 330 15.61 -1.32 -6.06
CA ARG A 330 15.89 -1.53 -7.49
C ARG A 330 16.99 -2.54 -7.74
N ALA A 331 18.08 -2.48 -6.98
CA ALA A 331 19.18 -3.42 -7.13
C ALA A 331 18.78 -4.84 -6.73
N SER A 332 17.96 -4.97 -5.67
CA SER A 332 17.40 -6.24 -5.23
C SER A 332 16.45 -6.85 -6.26
N ASP A 333 15.56 -6.05 -6.85
CA ASP A 333 14.62 -6.49 -7.90
C ASP A 333 15.35 -7.05 -9.15
N LYS A 334 16.51 -6.48 -9.47
CA LYS A 334 17.35 -6.93 -10.60
C LYS A 334 18.31 -8.06 -10.26
N LEU A 335 18.40 -8.46 -8.99
CA LEU A 335 19.39 -9.44 -8.55
C LEU A 335 18.96 -10.84 -9.03
N LEU A 336 19.51 -11.25 -10.17
CA LEU A 336 19.34 -12.61 -10.69
C LEU A 336 20.05 -13.59 -9.76
N LEU A 337 19.29 -14.37 -9.02
CA LEU A 337 19.83 -15.41 -8.13
C LEU A 337 20.27 -16.68 -8.87
N SER A 338 20.14 -16.76 -10.19
CA SER A 338 20.52 -17.94 -10.98
C SER A 338 22.01 -18.34 -10.85
N GLU A 339 22.87 -17.45 -10.33
CA GLU A 339 24.28 -17.71 -10.02
C GLU A 339 24.52 -18.17 -8.56
N LEU A 340 23.49 -18.23 -7.71
CA LEU A 340 23.54 -19.07 -6.52
C LEU A 340 23.18 -20.47 -7.03
N ASN A 341 24.11 -21.42 -6.89
CA ASN A 341 24.01 -22.80 -7.36
C ASN A 341 22.59 -23.37 -7.31
N HIS A 342 22.28 -24.35 -8.18
CA HIS A 342 21.03 -25.12 -8.41
C HIS A 342 20.18 -25.56 -7.18
N TRP A 343 20.58 -25.19 -5.97
CA TRP A 343 20.00 -25.36 -4.65
C TRP A 343 19.36 -24.08 -4.06
N SER A 344 19.58 -22.89 -4.64
CA SER A 344 18.83 -21.68 -4.30
C SER A 344 17.45 -21.75 -4.93
N GLN A 345 16.61 -22.52 -4.27
CA GLN A 345 15.21 -22.78 -4.63
C GLN A 345 14.34 -21.51 -4.66
N SER A 346 14.85 -20.35 -4.22
CA SER A 346 14.13 -19.09 -4.29
C SER A 346 14.51 -18.28 -5.53
N PHE A 347 13.49 -17.90 -6.30
CA PHE A 347 13.60 -16.95 -7.40
C PHE A 347 13.82 -15.51 -6.92
N PHE A 348 13.56 -15.22 -5.65
CA PHE A 348 13.59 -13.86 -5.09
C PHE A 348 14.73 -13.69 -4.08
N ALA A 349 15.42 -12.55 -4.19
CA ALA A 349 16.58 -12.20 -3.35
C ALA A 349 16.24 -12.23 -1.85
N PHE A 350 15.29 -11.40 -1.43
CA PHE A 350 14.99 -11.17 -0.03
C PHE A 350 13.58 -11.66 0.28
N ALA A 351 13.49 -12.83 0.91
CA ALA A 351 12.27 -13.47 1.38
C ALA A 351 12.46 -13.89 2.86
N PRO A 352 11.46 -14.47 3.53
CA PRO A 352 11.63 -15.00 4.88
C PRO A 352 12.86 -15.90 5.03
N THR A 353 13.46 -15.91 6.21
CA THR A 353 14.63 -16.75 6.53
C THR A 353 14.55 -17.31 7.94
N VAL A 354 15.36 -18.33 8.25
CA VAL A 354 15.46 -18.87 9.61
C VAL A 354 16.36 -17.95 10.44
N GLU A 355 15.82 -17.45 11.54
CA GLU A 355 16.52 -16.56 12.46
C GLU A 355 17.33 -17.34 13.48
N VAL A 356 18.42 -16.73 13.94
CA VAL A 356 19.17 -17.23 15.09
C VAL A 356 18.34 -17.12 16.36
N TYR A 357 18.38 -18.16 17.21
CA TYR A 357 17.53 -18.27 18.40
C TYR A 357 17.74 -17.14 19.42
N ASN A 358 18.95 -16.56 19.44
CA ASN A 358 19.37 -15.50 20.37
C ASN A 358 19.12 -14.09 19.83
N SER A 359 18.42 -13.95 18.70
CA SER A 359 17.98 -12.64 18.21
C SER A 359 16.89 -12.04 19.09
N GLU A 360 16.68 -10.72 18.95
CA GLU A 360 15.63 -10.02 19.68
C GLU A 360 14.25 -10.41 19.12
N SER A 361 13.52 -11.24 19.87
CA SER A 361 12.18 -11.74 19.54
C SER A 361 12.10 -12.44 18.17
N PRO A 362 12.78 -13.60 17.98
CA PRO A 362 12.87 -14.27 16.70
C PRO A 362 11.50 -14.72 16.21
N PHE A 363 11.13 -14.37 14.96
CA PHE A 363 9.83 -14.73 14.41
C PHE A 363 9.79 -16.20 13.97
N LEU A 364 10.89 -16.69 13.37
CA LEU A 364 11.01 -18.04 12.82
C LEU A 364 12.39 -18.64 13.17
N THR A 365 12.48 -19.49 14.19
CA THR A 365 13.76 -20.09 14.65
C THR A 365 14.10 -21.44 14.02
N GLN A 366 13.18 -22.03 13.27
CA GLN A 366 13.38 -23.29 12.56
C GLN A 366 12.75 -23.20 11.17
N SER A 367 13.22 -24.04 10.24
CA SER A 367 12.64 -24.12 8.90
C SER A 367 11.16 -24.53 8.97
N PRO A 368 10.29 -24.05 8.07
CA PRO A 368 8.88 -24.46 8.03
C PRO A 368 8.69 -25.98 8.02
N GLN A 369 9.54 -26.73 7.30
CA GLN A 369 9.55 -28.20 7.24
C GLN A 369 9.69 -28.89 8.62
N LYS A 370 10.26 -28.20 9.62
CA LYS A 370 10.45 -28.72 10.98
C LYS A 370 9.35 -28.27 11.95
N LEU A 371 8.61 -27.23 11.60
CA LEU A 371 7.57 -26.64 12.46
C LEU A 371 6.17 -27.17 12.14
N PHE A 372 5.94 -27.63 10.90
CA PHE A 372 4.84 -28.55 10.59
C PHE A 372 5.11 -29.90 11.23
#